data_AF-A0A939WI09-F1
#
_entry.id   AF-A0A939WI09-F1
#
_cell.length_a   1.000
_cell.length_b   1.000
_cell.length_c   1.000
_cell.angle_alpha   90.00
_cell.angle_beta   90.00
_cell.angle_gamma   90.00
#
_symmetry.space_group_name_H-M   'P 1'
#
loop_
_entity.id
_entity.type
_entity.pdbx_description
1 polymer ?
#
loop_
_entity_poly.entity_id
_entity_poly.type
_entity_poly.pdbx_seq_one_letter_code
_entity_poly.pdbx_strand_id
1 'polypeptide(L)'
;MFATGNKKMLNMLILDILEQYSDEDHHLTQQEIIRHLRAQYGMECDRRSVKNNIDALKEMGFDIVTNNKGAFLAERKFDNAELRLLIDSVLFSKGISQKRARDLINKLKELGGRHFSAKVKHVCNLPELQHTDNKQTMYALDALNDAIDKRKKVSFIYNDYGTDFQLHPRRQEPYIVNPYQIVANNGRYYLIANYDKYDNAAHFRIDRMTNVCML
;
A
#
# COMPACT_ATOMS: atom_id res chain seq x y z
N MET A 1 24.01 4.37 -7.14
CA MET A 1 25.17 3.49 -7.34
C MET A 1 25.04 2.33 -6.37
N PHE A 2 24.49 1.20 -6.81
CA PHE A 2 24.54 -0.03 -6.00
C PHE A 2 25.91 -0.69 -6.19
N ALA A 3 26.44 -1.18 -5.08
CA ALA A 3 27.81 -1.62 -4.88
C ALA A 3 28.30 -2.64 -5.92
N THR A 4 29.62 -2.62 -6.15
CA THR A 4 30.44 -3.65 -6.80
C THR A 4 29.81 -5.05 -6.66
N GLY A 5 29.38 -5.62 -7.79
CA GLY A 5 28.56 -6.82 -7.88
C GLY A 5 29.15 -8.02 -7.16
N ASN A 6 28.73 -8.22 -5.92
CA ASN A 6 28.99 -9.46 -5.20
C ASN A 6 28.11 -10.54 -5.82
N LYS A 7 28.72 -11.54 -6.46
CA LYS A 7 28.01 -12.69 -7.07
C LYS A 7 27.05 -13.39 -6.11
N LYS A 8 27.24 -13.22 -4.78
CA LYS A 8 26.32 -13.70 -3.74
C LYS A 8 24.91 -13.13 -3.81
N MET A 9 24.70 -11.98 -4.46
CA MET A 9 23.38 -11.33 -4.60
C MET A 9 22.68 -11.66 -5.92
N LEU A 10 23.30 -12.46 -6.80
CA LEU A 10 22.83 -12.69 -8.16
C LEU A 10 21.42 -13.31 -8.19
N ASN A 11 21.10 -14.19 -7.24
CA ASN A 11 19.76 -14.76 -7.09
C ASN A 11 18.69 -13.68 -6.84
N MET A 12 18.90 -12.77 -5.89
CA MET A 12 17.95 -11.70 -5.57
C MET A 12 17.78 -10.71 -6.73
N LEU A 13 18.86 -10.43 -7.47
CA LEU A 13 18.79 -9.54 -8.63
C LEU A 13 18.06 -10.19 -9.81
N ILE A 14 18.24 -11.51 -10.01
CA ILE A 14 17.46 -12.25 -11.01
C ILE A 14 15.98 -12.30 -10.62
N LEU A 15 15.68 -12.50 -9.33
CA LEU A 15 14.30 -12.48 -8.83
C LEU A 15 13.64 -11.12 -9.10
N ASP A 16 14.29 -10.01 -8.75
CA ASP A 16 13.77 -8.65 -8.99
C ASP A 16 13.51 -8.42 -10.50
N ILE A 17 14.39 -8.91 -11.39
CA ILE A 17 14.17 -8.84 -12.83
C ILE A 17 12.94 -9.66 -13.25
N LEU A 18 12.78 -10.89 -12.76
CA LEU A 18 11.62 -11.73 -13.08
C LEU A 18 10.33 -11.07 -12.56
N GLU A 19 10.35 -10.51 -11.35
CA GLU A 19 9.22 -9.77 -10.77
C GLU A 19 8.86 -8.51 -11.57
N GLN A 20 9.83 -7.81 -12.16
CA GLN A 20 9.56 -6.56 -12.86
C GLN A 20 9.25 -6.73 -14.35
N TYR A 21 9.84 -7.72 -15.00
CA TYR A 21 9.88 -7.82 -16.47
C TYR A 21 9.25 -9.08 -17.04
N SER A 22 8.92 -10.08 -16.20
CA SER A 22 8.36 -11.34 -16.68
C SER A 22 6.93 -11.60 -16.21
N ASP A 23 6.11 -12.20 -17.06
CA ASP A 23 4.81 -12.76 -16.71
C ASP A 23 4.47 -13.89 -17.72
N GLU A 24 3.29 -14.48 -17.62
CA GLU A 24 2.84 -15.56 -18.51
C GLU A 24 2.87 -15.17 -19.99
N ASP A 25 2.66 -13.90 -20.32
CA ASP A 25 2.72 -13.38 -21.69
C ASP A 25 4.15 -12.92 -22.07
N HIS A 26 4.97 -12.58 -21.09
CA HIS A 26 6.30 -11.96 -21.28
C HIS A 26 7.41 -12.79 -20.63
N HIS A 27 7.86 -13.84 -21.31
CA HIS A 27 8.98 -14.66 -20.82
C HIS A 27 10.32 -13.96 -21.03
N LEU A 28 11.30 -14.23 -20.17
CA LEU A 28 12.67 -13.75 -20.32
C LEU A 28 13.64 -14.89 -20.62
N THR A 29 14.33 -14.80 -21.75
CA THR A 29 15.47 -15.66 -22.04
C THR A 29 16.64 -15.36 -21.10
N GLN A 30 17.55 -16.32 -20.91
CA GLN A 30 18.76 -16.10 -20.11
C GLN A 30 19.59 -14.90 -20.61
N GLN A 31 19.62 -14.66 -21.93
CA GLN A 31 20.33 -13.51 -22.50
C GLN A 31 19.65 -12.19 -22.18
N GLU A 32 18.32 -12.15 -22.13
CA GLU A 32 17.58 -10.97 -21.70
C GLU A 32 17.79 -10.70 -20.21
N ILE A 33 17.78 -11.74 -19.37
CA ILE A 33 18.10 -11.61 -17.94
C ILE A 33 19.50 -11.03 -17.76
N ILE A 34 20.52 -11.53 -18.48
CA ILE A 34 21.89 -10.97 -18.45
C ILE A 34 21.90 -9.50 -18.87
N ARG A 35 21.14 -9.15 -19.93
CA ARG A 35 21.04 -7.77 -20.41
C ARG A 35 20.42 -6.86 -19.34
N HIS A 36 19.35 -7.31 -18.69
CA HIS A 36 18.71 -6.59 -17.59
C HIS A 36 19.63 -6.45 -16.37
N LEU A 37 20.36 -7.50 -16.01
CA LEU A 37 21.34 -7.47 -14.91
C LEU A 37 22.43 -6.42 -15.14
N ARG A 38 22.97 -6.37 -16.36
CA ARG A 38 23.99 -5.40 -16.75
C ARG A 38 23.43 -3.98 -16.78
N ALA A 39 22.27 -3.79 -17.40
CA ALA A 39 21.69 -2.46 -17.59
C ALA A 39 21.20 -1.82 -16.27
N GLN A 40 20.64 -2.62 -15.36
CA GLN A 40 20.01 -2.10 -14.13
C GLN A 40 20.95 -2.10 -12.93
N TYR A 41 21.84 -3.08 -12.83
CA TYR A 41 22.68 -3.27 -11.64
C TYR A 41 24.18 -3.29 -11.96
N GLY A 42 24.58 -3.14 -13.23
CA GLY A 42 25.99 -3.25 -13.63
C GLY A 42 26.58 -4.64 -13.38
N MET A 43 25.73 -5.68 -13.27
CA MET A 43 26.16 -7.03 -12.93
C MET A 43 26.41 -7.85 -14.19
N GLU A 44 27.63 -8.37 -14.33
CA GLU A 44 28.00 -9.27 -15.42
C GLU A 44 28.04 -10.72 -14.94
N CYS A 45 27.39 -11.60 -15.69
CA CYS A 45 27.38 -13.04 -15.44
C CYS A 45 27.16 -13.81 -16.74
N ASP A 46 27.45 -15.10 -16.69
CA ASP A 46 27.26 -16.02 -17.81
C ASP A 46 25.91 -16.75 -17.73
N ARG A 47 25.52 -17.41 -18.83
CA ARG A 47 24.25 -18.16 -18.93
C ARG A 47 24.12 -19.29 -17.92
N ARG A 48 25.23 -19.97 -17.57
CA ARG A 48 25.23 -21.05 -16.58
C ARG A 48 24.98 -20.50 -15.18
N SER A 49 25.57 -19.35 -14.87
CA SER A 49 25.30 -18.62 -13.63
C SER A 49 23.82 -18.24 -13.51
N VAL A 50 23.19 -17.72 -14.58
CA VAL A 50 21.74 -17.42 -14.58
C VAL A 50 20.91 -18.68 -14.36
N LYS A 51 21.19 -19.76 -15.09
CA LYS A 51 20.47 -21.03 -14.93
C LYS A 51 20.54 -21.54 -13.49
N ASN A 52 21.74 -21.63 -12.92
CA ASN A 52 21.93 -22.14 -11.57
C ASN A 52 21.19 -21.30 -10.51
N ASN A 53 21.14 -19.97 -10.69
CA ASN A 53 20.42 -19.09 -9.76
C ASN A 53 18.91 -19.18 -9.93
N ILE A 54 18.40 -19.40 -11.15
CA ILE A 54 16.98 -19.69 -11.37
C ILE A 54 16.60 -21.00 -10.68
N ASP A 55 17.42 -22.05 -10.83
CA ASP A 55 17.18 -23.34 -10.18
C ASP A 55 17.20 -23.19 -8.64
N ALA A 56 18.14 -22.43 -8.09
CA ALA A 56 18.19 -22.12 -6.66
C ALA A 56 16.95 -21.32 -6.18
N LEU A 57 16.43 -20.38 -6.96
CA LEU A 57 15.20 -19.65 -6.62
C LEU A 57 13.99 -20.59 -6.57
N LYS A 58 13.90 -21.56 -7.49
CA LYS A 58 12.84 -22.58 -7.44
C LYS A 58 12.96 -23.45 -6.19
N GLU A 59 14.17 -23.86 -5.82
CA GLU A 59 14.42 -24.61 -4.58
C GLU A 59 14.04 -23.81 -3.32
N MET A 60 14.16 -22.48 -3.37
CA MET A 60 13.69 -21.58 -2.31
C MET A 60 12.16 -21.41 -2.27
N GLY A 61 11.42 -21.98 -3.22
CA GLY A 61 9.96 -21.96 -3.25
C GLY A 61 9.36 -20.85 -4.12
N PHE A 62 10.15 -20.17 -4.96
CA PHE A 62 9.58 -19.26 -5.96
C PHE A 62 9.03 -20.04 -7.15
N ASP A 63 7.77 -19.81 -7.50
CA ASP A 63 7.12 -20.45 -8.64
C ASP A 63 7.60 -19.85 -9.97
N ILE A 64 8.76 -20.29 -10.42
CA ILE A 64 9.37 -19.88 -11.68
C ILE A 64 9.17 -20.98 -12.71
N VAL A 65 8.42 -20.66 -13.76
CA VAL A 65 8.23 -21.56 -14.90
C VAL A 65 9.32 -21.29 -15.93
N THR A 66 9.94 -22.35 -16.44
CA THR A 66 10.97 -22.29 -17.48
C THR A 66 10.58 -23.18 -18.64
N ASN A 67 10.48 -22.61 -19.85
CA ASN A 67 10.15 -23.32 -21.08
C ASN A 67 11.02 -22.83 -22.25
N ASN A 68 10.68 -23.25 -23.48
CA ASN A 68 11.44 -22.89 -24.68
C ASN A 68 11.47 -21.38 -24.97
N LYS A 69 10.50 -20.60 -24.47
CA LYS A 69 10.44 -19.14 -24.63
C LYS A 69 11.27 -18.39 -23.58
N GLY A 70 11.59 -19.02 -22.45
CA GLY A 70 12.37 -18.42 -21.38
C GLY A 70 11.86 -18.78 -19.99
N ALA A 71 12.21 -17.96 -19.02
CA ALA A 71 11.75 -18.05 -17.64
C ALA A 71 10.76 -16.91 -17.33
N PHE A 72 9.75 -17.20 -16.52
CA PHE A 72 8.91 -16.17 -15.92
C PHE A 72 8.48 -16.57 -14.51
N LEU A 73 8.13 -15.58 -13.69
CA LEU A 73 7.54 -15.79 -12.37
C LEU A 73 6.03 -15.99 -12.53
N ALA A 74 5.54 -17.19 -12.23
CA ALA A 74 4.14 -17.58 -12.41
C ALA A 74 3.27 -17.10 -11.25
N GLU A 75 3.66 -17.41 -10.02
CA GLU A 75 2.97 -16.93 -8.83
C GLU A 75 3.58 -15.60 -8.35
N ARG A 76 2.74 -14.56 -8.31
CA ARG A 76 3.04 -13.27 -7.71
C ARG A 76 2.26 -13.11 -6.41
N LYS A 77 2.72 -12.22 -5.54
CA LYS A 77 1.99 -11.87 -4.30
C LYS A 77 0.60 -11.31 -4.55
N PHE A 78 0.41 -10.65 -5.69
CA PHE A 78 -0.88 -10.19 -6.18
C PHE A 78 -0.94 -10.43 -7.68
N ASP A 79 -2.06 -10.96 -8.15
CA ASP A 79 -2.34 -11.00 -9.58
C ASP A 79 -2.80 -9.62 -10.10
N ASN A 80 -2.91 -9.50 -11.43
CA ASN A 80 -3.32 -8.25 -12.06
C ASN A 80 -4.76 -7.83 -11.70
N ALA A 81 -5.66 -8.78 -11.44
CA ALA A 81 -7.05 -8.51 -11.07
C ALA A 81 -7.16 -8.04 -9.62
N GLU A 82 -6.43 -8.65 -8.69
CA GLU A 82 -6.30 -8.25 -7.29
C GLU A 82 -5.70 -6.86 -7.17
N LEU A 83 -4.59 -6.59 -7.87
CA LEU A 83 -4.00 -5.25 -7.91
C LEU A 83 -4.98 -4.22 -8.45
N ARG A 84 -5.78 -4.60 -9.46
CA ARG A 84 -6.80 -3.72 -10.00
C ARG A 84 -7.91 -3.44 -8.98
N LEU A 85 -8.40 -4.47 -8.30
CA LEU A 85 -9.40 -4.34 -7.25
C LEU A 85 -8.89 -3.45 -6.09
N LEU A 86 -7.63 -3.59 -5.70
CA LEU A 86 -7.00 -2.75 -4.69
C LEU A 86 -6.88 -1.30 -5.14
N ILE A 87 -6.47 -1.04 -6.38
CA ILE A 87 -6.41 0.31 -6.96
C ILE A 87 -7.81 0.94 -6.97
N ASP A 88 -8.82 0.21 -7.42
CA ASP A 88 -10.21 0.68 -7.46
C ASP A 88 -10.71 0.98 -6.03
N SER A 89 -10.41 0.13 -5.05
CA SER A 89 -10.75 0.34 -3.64
C SER A 89 -10.12 1.62 -3.07
N VAL A 90 -8.87 1.93 -3.45
CA VAL A 90 -8.18 3.15 -3.05
C VAL A 90 -8.81 4.38 -3.72
N LEU A 91 -9.16 4.28 -5.01
CA LEU A 91 -9.84 5.35 -5.75
C LEU A 91 -11.19 5.69 -5.13
N PHE A 92 -11.97 4.70 -4.70
CA PHE A 92 -13.28 4.93 -4.09
C PHE A 92 -13.23 5.26 -2.59
N SER A 93 -12.04 5.29 -1.98
CA SER A 93 -11.87 5.58 -0.56
C SER A 93 -11.95 7.08 -0.25
N LYS A 94 -13.05 7.49 0.39
CA LYS A 94 -13.33 8.90 0.78
C LYS A 94 -12.50 9.38 1.98
N GLY A 95 -11.91 8.45 2.75
CA GLY A 95 -11.13 8.74 3.96
C GLY A 95 -9.63 8.98 3.73
N ILE A 96 -9.13 8.80 2.51
CA ILE A 96 -7.72 9.02 2.15
C ILE A 96 -7.61 10.39 1.46
N SER A 97 -6.49 11.10 1.58
CA SER A 97 -6.25 12.34 0.83
C SER A 97 -5.82 12.05 -0.62
N GLN A 98 -6.07 12.96 -1.57
CA GLN A 98 -5.66 12.76 -2.98
C GLN A 98 -4.18 12.38 -3.15
N LYS A 99 -3.29 13.09 -2.44
CA LYS A 99 -1.85 12.82 -2.48
C LYS A 99 -1.56 11.39 -2.03
N ARG A 100 -2.13 10.96 -0.90
CA ARG A 100 -1.92 9.62 -0.36
C ARG A 100 -2.52 8.53 -1.25
N ALA A 101 -3.71 8.77 -1.81
CA ALA A 101 -4.33 7.84 -2.75
C ALA A 101 -3.43 7.65 -3.98
N ARG A 102 -2.90 8.74 -4.55
CA ARG A 102 -1.97 8.69 -5.68
C ARG A 102 -0.68 7.94 -5.35
N ASP A 103 -0.09 8.20 -4.18
CA ASP A 103 1.12 7.51 -3.71
C ASP A 103 0.86 6.00 -3.55
N LEU A 104 -0.29 5.61 -2.98
CA LEU A 104 -0.66 4.21 -2.79
C LEU A 104 -0.94 3.49 -4.12
N ILE A 105 -1.64 4.15 -5.04
CA ILE A 105 -1.87 3.63 -6.40
C ILE A 105 -0.54 3.40 -7.12
N ASN A 106 0.44 4.30 -6.97
CA ASN A 106 1.76 4.12 -7.58
C ASN A 106 2.49 2.90 -7.00
N LYS A 107 2.47 2.72 -5.68
CA LYS A 107 3.03 1.52 -5.02
C LYS A 107 2.36 0.23 -5.51
N LEU A 108 1.03 0.23 -5.63
CA LEU A 108 0.28 -0.93 -6.14
C LEU A 108 0.63 -1.23 -7.61
N LYS A 109 0.85 -0.21 -8.44
CA LYS A 109 1.30 -0.40 -9.82
C LYS A 109 2.68 -1.03 -9.91
N GLU A 110 3.60 -0.65 -9.03
CA GLU A 110 4.97 -1.20 -8.98
C GLU A 110 4.96 -2.71 -8.63
N LEU A 111 4.01 -3.17 -7.82
CA LEU A 111 3.85 -4.60 -7.50
C LEU A 111 3.42 -5.45 -8.71
N GLY A 112 2.72 -4.87 -9.68
CA GLY A 112 2.30 -5.55 -10.91
C GLY A 112 3.39 -5.64 -11.98
N GLY A 113 4.57 -5.06 -11.73
CA GLY A 113 5.65 -4.99 -12.70
C GLY A 113 5.38 -4.05 -13.88
N ARG A 114 6.30 -4.05 -14.84
CA ARG A 114 6.34 -3.09 -15.96
C ARG A 114 5.13 -3.19 -16.88
N HIS A 115 4.63 -4.40 -17.12
CA HIS A 115 3.55 -4.66 -18.08
C HIS A 115 2.16 -4.35 -17.51
N PHE A 116 2.00 -4.36 -16.18
CA PHE A 116 0.74 -4.01 -15.52
C PHE A 116 0.40 -2.52 -15.63
N SER A 117 1.38 -1.64 -15.39
CA SER A 117 1.17 -0.18 -15.40
C SER A 117 0.62 0.32 -16.75
N ALA A 118 0.95 -0.36 -17.86
CA ALA A 118 0.41 -0.08 -19.19
C ALA A 118 -1.10 -0.34 -19.29
N LYS A 119 -1.62 -1.35 -18.59
CA LYS A 119 -3.04 -1.79 -18.61
C LYS A 119 -3.95 -0.90 -17.73
N VAL A 120 -3.41 -0.12 -16.79
CA VAL A 120 -4.19 0.68 -15.81
C VAL A 120 -4.29 2.18 -16.16
N LYS A 121 -3.81 2.59 -17.35
CA LYS A 121 -3.74 4.01 -17.75
C LYS A 121 -5.09 4.73 -17.76
N HIS A 122 -6.19 4.04 -18.08
CA HIS A 122 -7.49 4.68 -18.34
C HIS A 122 -8.35 4.96 -17.09
N VAL A 123 -7.99 4.41 -15.92
CA VAL A 123 -8.80 4.55 -14.69
C VAL A 123 -8.22 5.55 -13.70
N CYS A 124 -6.98 5.98 -13.93
CA CYS A 124 -6.31 6.98 -13.10
C CYS A 124 -6.76 8.42 -13.38
N ASN A 125 -7.52 8.66 -14.46
CA ASN A 125 -8.06 9.97 -14.80
C ASN A 125 -9.52 10.06 -14.33
N LEU A 126 -9.73 10.23 -13.02
CA LEU A 126 -11.03 10.64 -12.50
C LEU A 126 -10.88 11.97 -11.73
N PRO A 127 -11.85 12.89 -11.88
CA PRO A 127 -11.79 14.25 -11.31
C PRO A 127 -11.78 14.19 -9.79
N GLU A 128 -11.37 15.30 -9.16
CA GLU A 128 -11.29 15.56 -7.72
C GLU A 128 -12.30 14.76 -6.88
N LEU A 129 -11.92 13.53 -6.52
CA LEU A 129 -12.63 12.74 -5.55
C LEU A 129 -12.60 13.54 -4.23
N GLN A 130 -13.77 13.64 -3.58
CA GLN A 130 -13.99 14.32 -2.30
C GLN A 130 -13.24 13.59 -1.18
N HIS A 131 -11.92 13.73 -1.22
CA HIS A 131 -10.97 13.19 -0.28
C HIS A 131 -10.89 14.12 0.93
N THR A 132 -10.69 13.55 2.11
CA THR A 132 -10.59 14.34 3.33
C THR A 132 -9.22 15.03 3.40
N ASP A 133 -9.20 16.34 3.65
CA ASP A 133 -7.95 17.13 3.80
C ASP A 133 -7.23 16.94 5.15
N ASN A 134 -7.83 16.23 6.10
CA ASN A 134 -7.24 15.99 7.40
C ASN A 134 -6.07 15.01 7.30
N LYS A 135 -4.86 15.55 7.25
CA LYS A 135 -3.59 14.80 7.20
C LYS A 135 -3.35 13.92 8.44
N GLN A 136 -4.00 14.21 9.57
CA GLN A 136 -3.86 13.47 10.82
C GLN A 136 -4.75 12.22 10.89
N THR A 137 -5.69 12.01 9.96
CA THR A 137 -6.67 10.91 10.03
C THR A 137 -6.04 9.52 10.23
N MET A 138 -4.91 9.23 9.56
CA MET A 138 -4.22 7.93 9.72
C MET A 138 -3.49 7.81 11.06
N TYR A 139 -2.84 8.88 11.51
CA TYR A 139 -2.22 8.92 12.84
C TYR A 139 -3.28 8.75 13.94
N ALA A 140 -4.43 9.41 13.78
CA ALA A 140 -5.58 9.23 14.65
C ALA A 140 -6.07 7.78 14.66
N LEU A 141 -6.17 7.14 13.49
CA LEU A 141 -6.59 5.73 13.37
C LEU A 141 -5.63 4.79 14.11
N ASP A 142 -4.31 4.96 13.91
CA ASP A 142 -3.29 4.16 14.60
C ASP A 142 -3.33 4.39 16.13
N ALA A 143 -3.38 5.65 16.57
CA ALA A 143 -3.44 5.99 17.99
C ALA A 143 -4.72 5.46 18.68
N LEU A 144 -5.86 5.45 17.98
CA LEU A 144 -7.12 4.90 18.47
C LEU A 144 -7.07 3.37 18.58
N ASN A 145 -6.46 2.68 17.60
CA ASN A 145 -6.26 1.23 17.68
C ASN A 145 -5.42 0.87 18.91
N ASP A 146 -4.29 1.54 19.11
CA ASP A 146 -3.44 1.33 20.28
C ASP A 146 -4.20 1.58 21.60
N ALA A 147 -5.08 2.59 21.64
CA ALA A 147 -5.86 2.92 22.83
C ALA A 147 -6.93 1.87 23.14
N ILE A 148 -7.59 1.32 22.11
CA ILE A 148 -8.55 0.23 22.26
C ILE A 148 -7.85 -1.01 22.81
N ASP A 149 -6.71 -1.39 22.23
CA ASP A 149 -5.93 -2.56 22.64
C ASP A 149 -5.45 -2.44 24.09
N LYS A 150 -4.98 -1.25 24.49
CA LYS A 150 -4.50 -0.97 25.85
C LYS A 150 -5.64 -0.64 26.83
N ARG A 151 -6.89 -0.60 26.37
CA ARG A 151 -8.08 -0.22 27.13
C ARG A 151 -7.90 1.13 27.85
N LYS A 152 -7.34 2.10 27.13
CA LYS A 152 -7.06 3.45 27.60
C LYS A 152 -8.05 4.46 27.03
N LYS A 153 -8.29 5.53 27.78
CA LYS A 153 -9.12 6.64 27.32
C LYS A 153 -8.39 7.41 26.22
N VAL A 154 -9.16 8.12 25.41
CA VAL A 154 -8.62 8.99 24.37
C VAL A 154 -9.17 10.39 24.49
N SER A 155 -8.30 11.36 24.24
CA SER A 155 -8.61 12.78 24.15
C SER A 155 -8.42 13.25 22.70
N PHE A 156 -9.37 14.01 22.15
CA PHE A 156 -9.24 14.58 20.81
C PHE A 156 -10.06 15.86 20.63
N ILE A 157 -9.69 16.68 19.64
CA ILE A 157 -10.51 17.81 19.19
C ILE A 157 -11.41 17.31 18.06
N TYR A 158 -12.72 17.55 18.19
CA TYR A 158 -13.70 17.18 17.15
C TYR A 158 -14.12 18.41 16.36
N ASN A 159 -13.99 18.33 15.05
CA ASN A 159 -14.12 19.47 14.15
C ASN A 159 -15.34 19.35 13.23
N ASP A 160 -15.81 20.47 12.70
CA ASP A 160 -16.71 20.54 11.55
C ASP A 160 -16.04 21.29 10.39
N TYR A 161 -16.55 21.05 9.18
CA TYR A 161 -16.12 21.80 8.01
C TYR A 161 -16.84 23.16 7.97
N GLY A 162 -16.08 24.24 7.97
CA GLY A 162 -16.59 25.59 7.76
C GLY A 162 -16.95 25.86 6.31
N THR A 163 -17.48 27.05 6.03
CA THR A 163 -17.76 27.52 4.66
C THR A 163 -16.49 27.71 3.82
N ASP A 164 -15.34 27.75 4.47
CA ASP A 164 -13.99 27.79 3.88
C ASP A 164 -13.44 26.40 3.53
N PHE A 165 -14.24 25.34 3.74
CA PHE A 165 -13.84 23.94 3.58
C PHE A 165 -12.67 23.51 4.48
N GLN A 166 -12.39 24.24 5.57
CA GLN A 166 -11.38 23.88 6.57
C GLN A 166 -12.02 23.30 7.84
N LEU A 167 -11.22 22.57 8.61
CA LEU A 167 -11.66 22.02 9.88
C LEU A 167 -11.62 23.09 10.98
N HIS A 168 -12.77 23.32 11.61
CA HIS A 168 -12.94 24.20 12.76
C HIS A 168 -13.41 23.41 13.98
N PRO A 169 -12.79 23.59 15.16
CA PRO A 169 -13.22 22.92 16.38
C PRO A 169 -14.68 23.22 16.70
N ARG A 170 -15.50 22.18 16.96
CA ARG A 170 -16.90 22.38 17.40
C ARG A 170 -17.00 23.07 18.76
N ARG A 171 -15.98 22.86 19.60
CA ARG A 171 -15.86 23.43 20.93
C ARG A 171 -14.38 23.54 21.28
N GLN A 172 -14.06 24.39 22.26
CA GLN A 172 -12.69 24.60 22.73
C GLN A 172 -12.16 23.41 23.53
N GLU A 173 -13.03 22.72 24.28
CA GLU A 173 -12.62 21.61 25.14
C GLU A 173 -12.48 20.29 24.37
N PRO A 174 -11.41 19.52 24.63
CA PRO A 174 -11.24 18.21 24.01
C PRO A 174 -12.35 17.24 24.44
N TYR A 175 -12.61 16.27 23.59
CA TYR A 175 -13.48 15.15 23.83
C TYR A 175 -12.68 14.06 24.52
N ILE A 176 -13.12 13.62 25.70
CA ILE A 176 -12.55 12.50 26.43
C ILE A 176 -13.56 11.36 26.40
N VAL A 177 -13.19 10.24 25.81
CA VAL A 177 -14.08 9.09 25.62
C VAL A 177 -13.34 7.76 25.89
N ASN A 178 -14.13 6.74 26.19
CA ASN A 178 -13.70 5.34 26.27
C ASN A 178 -13.89 4.70 24.88
N PRO A 179 -12.82 4.46 24.10
CA PRO A 179 -12.94 3.90 22.77
C PRO A 179 -13.23 2.39 22.84
N TYR A 180 -14.13 1.90 21.99
CA TYR A 180 -14.49 0.47 21.94
C TYR A 180 -14.08 -0.20 20.64
N GLN A 181 -14.44 0.40 19.51
CA GLN A 181 -14.18 -0.19 18.20
C GLN A 181 -14.13 0.87 17.10
N ILE A 182 -13.34 0.60 16.06
CA ILE A 182 -13.35 1.37 14.81
C ILE A 182 -14.15 0.59 13.75
N VAL A 183 -15.08 1.28 13.09
CA VAL A 183 -15.93 0.74 12.03
C VAL A 183 -15.68 1.52 10.74
N ALA A 184 -15.46 0.80 9.64
CA ALA A 184 -15.43 1.38 8.31
C ALA A 184 -16.83 1.29 7.68
N ASN A 185 -17.40 2.42 7.27
CA ASN A 185 -18.68 2.47 6.57
C ASN A 185 -18.68 3.56 5.49
N ASN A 186 -19.15 3.25 4.29
CA ASN A 186 -19.21 4.17 3.14
C ASN A 186 -17.89 4.92 2.87
N GLY A 187 -16.77 4.20 2.97
CA GLY A 187 -15.42 4.71 2.72
C GLY A 187 -14.89 5.68 3.78
N ARG A 188 -15.48 5.69 4.99
CA ARG A 188 -15.13 6.56 6.11
C ARG A 188 -15.00 5.74 7.39
N TYR A 189 -14.11 6.14 8.29
CA TYR A 189 -13.87 5.47 9.56
C TYR A 189 -14.62 6.17 10.70
N TYR A 190 -15.22 5.37 11.56
CA TYR A 190 -16.01 5.81 12.70
C TYR A 190 -15.49 5.15 13.97
N LEU A 191 -15.21 5.93 14.99
CA LEU A 191 -14.94 5.45 16.34
C LEU A 191 -16.27 5.28 17.08
N ILE A 192 -16.54 4.08 17.57
CA ILE A 192 -17.59 3.80 18.56
C ILE A 192 -16.96 3.93 19.94
N ALA A 193 -17.53 4.78 20.79
CA ALA A 193 -17.00 5.10 22.11
C ALA A 193 -18.12 5.48 23.09
N ASN A 194 -17.78 5.66 24.36
CA ASN A 194 -18.70 6.07 25.40
C ASN A 194 -18.10 7.22 26.25
N TYR A 195 -18.95 8.05 26.84
CA TYR A 195 -18.53 9.05 27.83
C TYR A 195 -18.77 8.52 29.24
N ASP A 196 -17.86 8.76 30.17
CA ASP A 196 -18.06 8.36 31.58
C ASP A 196 -19.36 8.90 32.19
N LYS A 197 -19.85 10.04 31.71
CA LYS A 197 -21.06 10.71 32.20
C LYS A 197 -22.36 10.04 31.72
N TYR A 198 -22.34 9.26 30.65
CA TYR A 198 -23.54 8.73 30.00
C TYR A 198 -23.39 7.26 29.66
N ASP A 199 -24.42 6.44 29.88
CA ASP A 199 -24.39 5.00 29.60
C ASP A 199 -24.79 4.64 28.15
N ASN A 200 -24.57 5.56 27.21
CA ASN A 200 -24.92 5.37 25.80
C ASN A 200 -23.67 5.33 24.91
N ALA A 201 -23.77 4.57 23.82
CA ALA A 201 -22.74 4.57 22.78
C ALA A 201 -22.83 5.86 21.95
N ALA A 202 -21.70 6.52 21.78
CA ALA A 202 -21.48 7.62 20.85
C ALA A 202 -20.63 7.14 19.66
N HIS A 203 -20.78 7.80 18.52
CA HIS A 203 -19.95 7.54 17.35
C HIS A 203 -19.36 8.83 16.80
N PHE A 204 -18.10 8.76 16.35
CA PHE A 204 -17.37 9.92 15.87
C PHE A 204 -16.66 9.60 14.57
N ARG A 205 -16.72 10.51 13.60
CA ARG A 205 -15.98 10.39 12.35
C ARG A 205 -14.50 10.66 12.57
N ILE A 206 -13.64 9.70 12.29
CA ILE A 206 -12.19 9.82 12.56
C ILE A 206 -11.55 10.89 11.66
N ASP A 207 -12.07 11.09 10.45
CA ASP A 207 -11.64 12.15 9.54
C ASP A 207 -11.86 13.58 10.09
N ARG A 208 -12.71 13.73 11.10
CA ARG A 208 -12.98 15.01 11.80
C ARG A 208 -12.21 15.16 13.11
N MET A 209 -11.39 14.19 13.50
CA MET A 209 -10.58 14.25 14.71
C MET A 209 -9.21 14.86 14.45
N THR A 210 -8.80 15.78 15.31
CA THR A 210 -7.43 16.30 15.35
C THR A 210 -6.86 16.21 16.76
N ASN A 211 -5.53 16.18 16.88
CA ASN A 211 -4.80 16.10 18.14
C ASN A 211 -5.27 14.94 19.04
N VAL A 212 -5.36 13.74 18.45
CA VAL A 212 -5.72 12.52 19.19
C VAL A 212 -4.57 12.09 20.09
N CYS A 213 -4.86 11.94 21.38
CA CYS A 213 -3.91 11.50 22.40
C CYS A 213 -4.53 10.40 23.27
N MET A 214 -3.74 9.40 23.64
CA MET A 214 -4.10 8.40 24.64
C MET A 214 -3.87 8.95 26.06
N LEU A 215 -4.74 8.59 27.01
CA LEU A 215 -4.68 9.00 28.42
C LEU A 215 -4.37 7.81 29.35
#